data_AF-A0A7S1G9I2-F1
#
_entry.id   AF-A0A7S1G9I2-F1
#
_cell.length_a   1.000
_cell.length_b   1.000
_cell.length_c   1.000
_cell.angle_alpha   90.00
_cell.angle_beta   90.00
_cell.angle_gamma   90.00
#
_symmetry.space_group_name_H-M   'P 1'
#
loop_
_entity.id
_entity.type
_entity.pdbx_description
1 polymer ?
#
loop_
_entity_poly.entity_id
_entity_poly.type
_entity_poly.pdbx_seq_one_letter_code
_entity_poly.pdbx_strand_id
1 'polypeptide(L)'
;GTAALATGDAAASASSLTTSSVSTGVTHSSEYDVYVVAEDALGNFQASATRVDVTTAADATPPTFPSPPTESSVADSRFDVTVELNEGGKVFYVVVADGAAAPSVSQTIA
;
A
#
# COMPACT_ATOMS: atom_id res chain seq x y z
N GLY A 1 6.92 23.99 -11.80
CA GLY A 1 6.67 23.38 -10.48
C GLY A 1 6.47 21.90 -10.68
N THR A 2 6.91 21.08 -9.74
CA THR A 2 6.62 19.63 -9.76
C THR A 2 5.13 19.40 -9.59
N ALA A 3 4.56 18.43 -10.31
CA ALA A 3 3.16 18.07 -10.12
C ALA A 3 2.94 17.52 -8.70
N ALA A 4 1.81 17.85 -8.08
CA ALA A 4 1.46 17.34 -6.76
C ALA A 4 1.15 15.83 -6.83
N LEU A 5 1.60 15.07 -5.82
CA LEU A 5 1.31 13.63 -5.70
C LEU A 5 -0.16 13.38 -5.33
N ALA A 6 -0.74 14.29 -4.54
CA ALA A 6 -2.16 14.29 -4.17
C ALA A 6 -2.60 15.74 -3.86
N THR A 7 -3.89 16.01 -4.04
CA THR A 7 -4.54 17.28 -3.66
C THR A 7 -5.90 16.98 -3.06
N GLY A 8 -6.33 17.79 -2.11
CA GLY A 8 -7.68 17.71 -1.55
C GLY A 8 -8.01 18.95 -0.72
N ASP A 9 -9.28 19.07 -0.37
CA ASP A 9 -9.82 20.13 0.47
C ASP A 9 -10.68 19.53 1.60
N ALA A 10 -10.97 20.34 2.61
CA ALA A 10 -11.91 20.00 3.66
C ALA A 10 -12.58 21.25 4.20
N ALA A 11 -13.90 21.20 4.36
CA ALA A 11 -14.64 22.25 5.02
C ALA A 11 -14.26 22.32 6.51
N ALA A 12 -13.84 23.50 6.96
CA ALA A 12 -13.50 23.77 8.35
C ALA A 12 -14.42 24.85 8.94
N SER A 13 -14.84 24.66 10.19
CA SER A 13 -15.55 25.69 10.96
C SER A 13 -14.57 26.47 11.83
N ALA A 14 -14.88 27.75 12.09
CA ALA A 14 -14.08 28.56 12.99
C ALA A 14 -13.94 27.89 14.36
N SER A 15 -12.71 27.87 14.90
CA SER A 15 -12.37 27.25 16.17
C SER A 15 -12.64 25.73 16.27
N SER A 16 -12.80 25.03 15.15
CA SER A 16 -12.90 23.57 15.11
C SER A 16 -11.60 22.94 14.57
N LEU A 17 -11.23 21.79 15.13
CA LEU A 17 -10.24 20.93 14.51
C LEU A 17 -10.87 20.24 13.29
N THR A 18 -10.11 20.17 12.21
CA THR A 18 -10.47 19.47 10.97
C THR A 18 -9.33 18.52 10.63
N THR A 19 -9.66 17.29 10.23
CA THR A 19 -8.67 16.27 9.87
C THR A 19 -9.02 15.70 8.51
N SER A 20 -8.02 15.57 7.66
CA SER A 20 -8.14 14.97 6.33
C SER A 20 -7.20 13.79 6.24
N SER A 21 -7.71 12.66 5.74
CA SER A 21 -6.91 11.47 5.45
C SER A 21 -6.41 11.51 4.00
N VAL A 22 -5.12 11.29 3.78
CA VAL A 22 -4.51 11.17 2.45
C VAL A 22 -4.03 9.73 2.27
N SER A 23 -4.55 9.03 1.26
CA SER A 23 -4.20 7.63 0.96
C SER A 23 -3.73 7.39 -0.47
N THR A 24 -3.88 8.38 -1.35
CA THR A 24 -3.44 8.32 -2.74
C THR A 24 -2.08 9.00 -2.90
N GLY A 25 -1.23 8.46 -3.77
CA GLY A 25 0.08 9.06 -4.06
C GLY A 25 1.09 9.01 -2.91
N VAL A 26 0.77 8.32 -1.81
CA VAL A 26 1.66 8.08 -0.68
C VAL A 26 2.02 6.59 -0.59
N THR A 27 3.26 6.31 -0.21
CA THR A 27 3.83 4.97 -0.04
C THR A 27 4.34 4.81 1.39
N HIS A 28 4.44 3.58 1.88
CA HIS A 28 4.96 3.27 3.22
C HIS A 28 6.43 3.72 3.38
N SER A 29 6.85 3.93 4.62
CA SER A 29 8.23 4.31 4.98
C SER A 29 8.82 5.47 4.18
N SER A 30 8.00 6.47 3.84
CA SER A 30 8.37 7.57 2.93
C SER A 30 8.11 8.93 3.58
N GLU A 31 9.01 9.88 3.34
CA GLU A 31 8.89 11.26 3.81
C GLU A 31 8.18 12.13 2.77
N TYR A 32 7.31 13.03 3.25
CA TYR A 32 6.52 13.94 2.43
C TYR A 32 6.48 15.35 3.03
N ASP A 33 6.47 16.34 2.15
CA ASP A 33 6.18 17.73 2.47
C ASP A 33 4.75 18.06 2.07
N VAL A 34 3.88 18.33 3.06
CA VAL A 34 2.49 18.75 2.82
C VAL A 34 2.39 20.25 2.98
N TYR A 35 1.85 20.94 1.98
CA TYR A 35 1.62 22.39 2.02
C TYR A 35 0.13 22.68 2.13
N VAL A 36 -0.27 23.42 3.17
CA VAL A 36 -1.67 23.76 3.44
C VAL A 36 -1.91 25.27 3.38
N VAL A 37 -3.06 25.65 2.85
CA VAL A 37 -3.61 27.02 2.86
C VAL A 37 -5.07 26.97 3.24
N ALA A 38 -5.58 28.01 3.88
CA ALA A 38 -7.01 28.16 4.15
C ALA A 38 -7.63 29.24 3.25
N GLU A 39 -8.90 29.03 2.92
CA GLU A 39 -9.79 29.95 2.24
C GLU A 39 -11.01 30.19 3.15
N ASP A 40 -11.51 31.42 3.22
CA ASP A 40 -12.79 31.71 3.89
C ASP A 40 -13.99 31.58 2.92
N ALA A 41 -15.21 31.69 3.45
CA ALA A 41 -16.43 31.56 2.65
C ALA A 41 -16.63 32.67 1.60
N LEU A 42 -15.81 33.72 1.63
CA LEU A 42 -15.83 34.84 0.71
C LEU A 42 -14.71 34.76 -0.33
N GLY A 43 -13.90 33.69 -0.32
CA GLY A 43 -12.81 33.47 -1.26
C GLY A 43 -11.50 34.16 -0.88
N ASN A 44 -11.32 34.58 0.38
CA ASN A 44 -10.06 35.14 0.83
C ASN A 44 -9.09 34.01 1.24
N PHE A 45 -7.94 33.94 0.55
CA PHE A 45 -6.89 32.96 0.82
C PHE A 45 -5.83 33.49 1.79
N GLN A 46 -5.23 32.58 2.55
CA GLN A 46 -3.97 32.85 3.22
C GLN A 46 -2.87 33.18 2.20
N ALA A 47 -2.09 34.22 2.48
CA ALA A 47 -1.02 34.69 1.58
C ALA A 47 0.21 33.77 1.53
N SER A 48 0.30 32.78 2.41
CA SER A 48 1.45 31.87 2.49
C SER A 48 0.98 30.48 2.92
N ALA A 49 1.53 29.46 2.27
CA ALA A 49 1.30 28.08 2.65
C ALA A 49 2.12 27.71 3.88
N THR A 50 1.56 26.86 4.74
CA THR A 50 2.26 26.25 5.87
C THR A 50 2.73 24.86 5.47
N ARG A 51 4.02 24.55 5.66
CA ARG A 51 4.58 23.21 5.44
C ARG A 51 4.39 22.34 6.68
N VAL A 52 4.05 21.08 6.44
CA VAL A 52 3.98 20.02 7.44
C VAL A 52 4.84 18.86 6.95
N ASP A 53 5.84 18.49 7.73
CA ASP A 53 6.68 17.32 7.50
C ASP A 53 5.94 16.06 7.98
N VAL A 54 5.84 15.06 7.11
CA VAL A 54 5.16 13.79 7.40
C VAL A 54 6.04 12.63 7.00
N THR A 55 6.16 11.63 7.87
CA THR A 55 6.74 10.33 7.53
C THR A 55 5.66 9.28 7.65
N THR A 56 5.40 8.53 6.57
CA THR A 56 4.46 7.40 6.63
C THR A 56 5.05 6.25 7.42
N ALA A 57 4.18 5.50 8.10
CA ALA A 57 4.60 4.33 8.85
C ALA A 57 5.15 3.22 7.92
N ALA A 58 5.88 2.29 8.53
CA ALA A 58 6.31 1.09 7.83
C ALA A 58 5.10 0.23 7.41
N ASP A 59 5.28 -0.51 6.32
CA ASP A 59 4.30 -1.49 5.89
C ASP A 59 4.15 -2.57 6.97
N ALA A 60 2.90 -2.86 7.31
CA ALA A 60 2.53 -3.76 8.40
C ALA A 60 1.52 -4.83 7.96
N THR A 61 1.08 -4.80 6.69
CA THR A 61 0.22 -5.84 6.14
C THR A 61 1.07 -6.94 5.52
N PRO A 62 0.68 -8.22 5.68
CA PRO A 62 1.31 -9.32 4.97
C PRO A 62 0.67 -9.54 3.60
N PRO A 63 1.43 -10.08 2.62
CA PRO A 63 0.88 -10.32 1.29
C PRO A 63 -0.14 -11.44 1.34
N THR A 64 -1.18 -11.30 0.53
CA THR A 64 -2.25 -12.28 0.36
C THR A 64 -2.37 -12.68 -1.10
N PHE A 65 -2.96 -13.85 -1.35
CA PHE A 65 -3.32 -14.31 -2.69
C PHE A 65 -4.76 -13.85 -2.99
N PRO A 66 -4.99 -12.76 -3.75
CA PRO A 66 -6.34 -12.34 -4.11
C PRO A 66 -7.06 -13.36 -5.00
N SER A 67 -6.28 -14.14 -5.75
CA SER A 67 -6.73 -15.27 -6.55
C SER A 67 -6.04 -16.56 -6.07
N PRO A 68 -6.74 -17.72 -6.06
CA PRO A 68 -6.10 -18.99 -5.75
C PRO A 68 -4.90 -19.26 -6.66
N PRO A 69 -3.77 -19.79 -6.15
CA PRO A 69 -2.69 -20.28 -6.98
C PRO A 69 -3.19 -21.30 -8.01
N THR A 70 -2.61 -21.29 -9.20
CA THR A 70 -2.96 -22.22 -10.28
C THR A 70 -1.73 -22.89 -10.86
N GLU A 71 -1.90 -24.11 -11.33
CA GLU A 71 -0.91 -24.85 -12.09
C GLU A 71 -1.07 -24.63 -13.59
N SER A 72 0.03 -24.70 -14.33
CA SER A 72 0.01 -24.74 -15.79
C SER A 72 1.21 -25.49 -16.34
N SER A 73 1.30 -25.61 -17.67
CA SER A 73 2.49 -26.15 -18.35
C SER A 73 2.94 -27.54 -17.89
N VAL A 74 2.01 -28.38 -17.44
CA VAL A 74 2.31 -29.73 -16.92
C VAL A 74 2.86 -30.61 -18.05
N ALA A 75 4.04 -31.17 -17.83
CA ALA A 75 4.69 -32.14 -18.71
C ALA A 75 5.40 -33.21 -17.86
N ASP A 76 6.07 -34.16 -18.52
CA ASP A 76 6.62 -35.38 -17.91
C ASP A 76 7.47 -35.15 -16.65
N SER A 77 8.19 -34.03 -16.56
CA SER A 77 9.03 -33.68 -15.41
C SER A 77 9.08 -32.17 -15.12
N ARG A 78 8.00 -31.43 -15.44
CA ARG A 78 7.88 -30.00 -15.14
C ARG A 78 6.42 -29.58 -15.01
N PHE A 79 6.20 -28.54 -14.24
CA PHE A 79 4.95 -27.80 -14.18
C PHE A 79 5.28 -26.38 -13.71
N ASP A 80 4.41 -25.44 -14.03
CA ASP A 80 4.51 -24.07 -13.55
C ASP A 80 3.46 -23.86 -12.46
N VAL A 81 3.81 -23.11 -11.42
CA VAL A 81 2.86 -22.61 -10.42
C VAL A 81 2.76 -21.10 -10.58
N THR A 82 1.54 -20.62 -10.80
CA THR A 82 1.23 -19.20 -10.97
C THR A 82 0.52 -18.69 -9.73
N VAL A 83 0.98 -17.54 -9.25
CA VAL A 83 0.50 -16.88 -8.04
C VAL A 83 0.34 -15.40 -8.30
N GLU A 84 -0.69 -14.81 -7.73
CA GLU A 84 -0.93 -13.37 -7.73
C GLU A 84 -0.77 -12.88 -6.29
N LEU A 85 -0.02 -11.80 -6.06
CA LEU A 85 0.05 -11.16 -4.74
C LEU A 85 -0.63 -9.80 -4.81
N ASN A 86 -1.37 -9.45 -3.76
CA ASN A 86 -1.97 -8.11 -3.63
C ASN A 86 -0.93 -7.02 -3.29
N GLU A 87 0.26 -7.40 -2.84
CA GLU A 87 1.40 -6.51 -2.60
C GLU A 87 2.73 -7.23 -2.89
N GLY A 88 3.81 -6.45 -3.04
CA GLY A 88 5.12 -7.01 -3.37
C GLY A 88 5.65 -7.92 -2.25
N GLY A 89 6.10 -9.12 -2.60
CA GLY A 89 6.59 -10.07 -1.62
C GLY A 89 7.47 -11.17 -2.22
N LYS A 90 7.80 -12.16 -1.39
CA LYS A 90 8.44 -13.41 -1.82
C LYS A 90 7.44 -14.55 -1.65
N VAL A 91 7.32 -15.38 -2.68
CA VAL A 91 6.53 -16.61 -2.62
C VAL A 91 7.48 -17.77 -2.42
N PHE A 92 7.13 -18.64 -1.48
CA PHE A 92 7.84 -19.88 -1.23
C PHE A 92 6.95 -21.08 -1.54
N TYR A 93 7.55 -22.19 -1.98
CA TYR A 93 6.81 -23.41 -2.33
C TYR A 93 7.59 -24.64 -1.88
N VAL A 94 6.86 -25.71 -1.58
CA VAL A 94 7.42 -27.04 -1.26
C VAL A 94 6.65 -28.07 -2.07
N VAL A 95 7.37 -28.91 -2.80
CA VAL A 95 6.80 -30.03 -3.54
C VAL A 95 6.97 -31.29 -2.71
N VAL A 96 5.86 -31.97 -2.42
CA VAL A 96 5.84 -33.24 -1.67
C VAL A 96 5.30 -34.36 -2.56
N ALA A 97 5.60 -35.61 -2.19
CA ALA A 97 5.01 -36.76 -2.87
C ALA A 97 3.50 -36.82 -2.68
N ASP A 98 2.79 -37.45 -3.62
CA ASP A 98 1.34 -37.65 -3.50
C ASP A 98 0.98 -38.39 -2.20
N GLY A 99 -0.04 -37.89 -1.51
CA GLY A 99 -0.48 -38.42 -0.21
C GLY A 99 0.45 -38.13 0.98
N ALA A 100 1.55 -37.39 0.81
CA ALA A 100 2.37 -36.93 1.93
C ALA A 100 1.61 -35.91 2.80
N ALA A 101 1.99 -35.83 4.08
CA ALA A 101 1.45 -34.82 4.98
C ALA A 101 1.78 -33.41 4.49
N ALA A 102 0.83 -32.47 4.66
CA ALA A 102 1.03 -31.08 4.29
C ALA A 102 2.24 -30.47 5.04
N PRO A 103 3.15 -29.76 4.34
CA PRO A 103 4.27 -29.11 4.99
C PRO A 103 3.81 -28.02 5.94
N SER A 104 4.53 -27.83 7.04
CA SER A 104 4.31 -26.70 7.94
C SER A 104 4.80 -25.38 7.33
N VAL A 105 4.25 -24.26 7.78
CA VAL A 105 4.70 -22.91 7.36
C VAL A 105 6.20 -22.68 7.58
N SER A 106 6.79 -23.29 8.61
CA SER A 106 8.24 -23.22 8.84
C SER A 106 9.06 -24.01 7.81
N GLN A 107 8.52 -25.09 7.24
CA GLN A 107 9.18 -25.86 6.18
C GLN A 107 9.03 -25.19 4.82
N THR A 108 8.01 -24.36 4.62
CA THR A 108 7.85 -23.60 3.39
C THR A 108 8.78 -22.39 3.28
N ILE A 109 9.40 -21.92 4.37
CA ILE A 109 10.21 -20.68 4.39
C ILE A 109 11.74 -20.99 4.44
N ALA A 110 12.14 -22.24 4.17
CA ALA A 110 13.55 -22.65 4.23
C ALA A 110 14.45 -22.01 3.16
#